data_AF-A0A8H4EJQ1-F1
#
_entry.id   AF-A0A8H4EJQ1-F1
#
_cell.length_a   1.000
_cell.length_b   1.000
_cell.length_c   1.000
_cell.angle_alpha   90.00
_cell.angle_beta   90.00
_cell.angle_gamma   90.00
#
_symmetry.space_group_name_H-M   'P 1'
#
loop_
_entity.id
_entity.type
_entity.pdbx_description
1 polymer ?
#
loop_
_entity_poly.entity_id
_entity_poly.type
_entity_poly.pdbx_seq_one_letter_code
_entity_poly.pdbx_strand_id
1 'polypeptide(L)'
;MTSVAKRLLLNGKDLLPTVRDAQSPKNLYKLLNVYPNYGVGLKVAPDHWVNKGITNSYYEITKVKLKMKDITHGRVFGIKVWDGKVLNEGKPKKIGGGYKWKWMLWPIRQYHQ
;
A
#
# COMPACT_ATOMS: atom_id res chain seq x y z
N MET A 1 -25.87 18.19 -15.61
CA MET A 1 -25.73 17.28 -14.45
C MET A 1 -26.72 17.68 -13.37
N THR A 2 -27.48 16.74 -12.81
CA THR A 2 -28.41 17.00 -11.70
C THR A 2 -27.66 17.37 -10.42
N SER A 3 -28.27 18.17 -9.53
CA SER A 3 -27.64 18.62 -8.29
C SER A 3 -27.25 17.44 -7.38
N VAL A 4 -28.01 16.34 -7.44
CA VAL A 4 -27.73 15.07 -6.74
C VAL A 4 -26.44 14.43 -7.24
N ALA A 5 -26.25 14.31 -8.56
CA ALA A 5 -25.01 13.75 -9.14
C ALA A 5 -23.79 14.62 -8.80
N LYS A 6 -23.95 15.95 -8.85
CA LYS A 6 -22.90 16.90 -8.47
C LYS A 6 -22.54 16.80 -6.98
N ARG A 7 -23.53 16.58 -6.11
CA ARG A 7 -23.32 16.35 -4.66
C ARG A 7 -22.59 15.03 -4.38
N LEU A 8 -22.96 13.94 -5.04
CA LEU A 8 -22.30 12.63 -4.86
C LEU A 8 -20.85 12.61 -5.35
N LEU A 9 -20.54 13.40 -6.38
CA LEU A 9 -19.19 13.46 -6.96
C LEU A 9 -18.27 14.47 -6.25
N LEU A 10 -18.80 15.55 -5.67
CA LEU A 10 -18.02 16.65 -5.10
C LEU A 10 -17.97 16.67 -3.57
N ASN A 11 -18.98 16.13 -2.86
CA ASN A 11 -19.00 16.11 -1.40
C ASN A 11 -18.59 14.73 -0.86
N GLY A 12 -17.36 14.64 -0.34
CA GLY A 12 -16.76 13.39 0.16
C GLY A 12 -17.48 12.69 1.34
N LYS A 13 -18.59 13.24 1.84
CA LYS A 13 -19.40 12.63 2.91
C LYS A 13 -20.38 11.55 2.39
N ASP A 14 -20.80 11.65 1.12
CA ASP A 14 -21.78 10.76 0.48
C ASP A 14 -21.14 9.90 -0.64
N LEU A 15 -19.86 9.50 -0.48
CA LEU A 15 -19.20 8.62 -1.45
C LEU A 15 -19.87 7.24 -1.45
N LEU A 16 -20.04 6.67 -2.65
CA LEU A 16 -20.46 5.27 -2.78
C LEU A 16 -19.53 4.37 -1.94
N PRO A 17 -20.06 3.34 -1.24
CA PRO A 17 -19.27 2.47 -0.38
C PRO A 17 -18.01 1.93 -1.05
N THR A 18 -18.10 1.55 -2.34
CA THR A 18 -16.96 1.08 -3.14
C THR A 18 -15.86 2.13 -3.30
N VAL A 19 -16.24 3.39 -3.56
CA VAL A 19 -15.28 4.50 -3.71
C VAL A 19 -14.64 4.82 -2.36
N ARG A 20 -15.45 4.86 -1.31
CA ARG A 20 -14.97 5.05 0.06
C ARG A 20 -13.99 3.96 0.49
N ASP A 21 -14.29 2.70 0.21
CA ASP A 21 -13.42 1.56 0.54
C ASP A 21 -12.14 1.56 -0.31
N ALA A 22 -12.24 1.97 -1.58
CA ALA A 22 -11.07 2.13 -2.45
C ALA A 22 -10.12 3.20 -1.93
N GLN A 23 -10.65 4.33 -1.45
CA GLN A 23 -9.90 5.45 -0.86
C GLN A 23 -9.49 5.20 0.60
N SER A 24 -10.11 4.20 1.26
CA SER A 24 -9.79 3.89 2.64
C SER A 24 -8.32 3.48 2.77
N PRO A 25 -7.65 3.91 3.84
CA PRO A 25 -6.26 3.55 4.04
C PRO A 25 -6.09 2.05 4.28
N LYS A 26 -5.29 1.40 3.44
CA LYS A 26 -5.10 -0.05 3.47
C LYS A 26 -3.85 -0.43 4.26
N ASN A 27 -3.98 -1.49 5.06
CA ASN A 27 -2.81 -2.16 5.63
C ASN A 27 -2.09 -2.96 4.53
N LEU A 28 -0.90 -3.50 4.81
CA LEU A 28 -0.10 -4.18 3.80
C LEU A 28 -0.84 -5.37 3.16
N TYR A 29 -1.49 -6.19 3.97
CA TYR A 29 -2.16 -7.40 3.50
C TYR A 29 -3.39 -7.08 2.65
N LYS A 30 -4.21 -6.12 3.09
CA LYS A 30 -5.36 -5.62 2.32
C LYS A 30 -4.93 -5.00 1.00
N LEU A 31 -3.81 -4.26 0.99
CA LEU A 31 -3.25 -3.71 -0.25
C LEU A 31 -2.87 -4.82 -1.22
N LEU A 32 -2.08 -5.79 -0.76
CA LEU A 32 -1.55 -6.88 -1.58
C LEU A 32 -2.64 -7.83 -2.09
N ASN A 33 -3.73 -8.02 -1.32
CA ASN A 33 -4.83 -8.90 -1.73
C ASN A 33 -5.59 -8.41 -2.97
N VAL A 34 -5.46 -7.13 -3.34
CA VAL A 34 -6.08 -6.58 -4.55
C VAL A 34 -5.32 -6.98 -5.82
N TYR A 35 -4.04 -7.36 -5.69
CA TYR A 35 -3.17 -7.63 -6.82
C TYR A 35 -3.03 -9.14 -7.11
N PRO A 36 -2.82 -9.53 -8.38
CA PRO A 36 -2.52 -10.91 -8.73
C PRO A 36 -1.25 -11.38 -8.00
N ASN A 37 -1.20 -12.67 -7.66
CA ASN A 37 -0.10 -13.28 -6.91
C ASN A 37 0.24 -12.52 -5.62
N TYR A 38 -0.75 -11.91 -4.97
CA TYR A 38 -0.58 -11.11 -3.76
C TYR A 38 0.47 -9.99 -3.89
N GLY A 39 0.62 -9.44 -5.10
CA GLY A 39 1.52 -8.33 -5.36
C GLY A 39 3.01 -8.66 -5.22
N VAL A 40 3.41 -9.91 -5.45
CA VAL A 40 4.84 -10.26 -5.63
C VAL A 40 5.41 -9.47 -6.82
N GLY A 41 6.58 -8.87 -6.63
CA GLY A 41 7.22 -7.94 -7.57
C GLY A 41 6.83 -6.48 -7.39
N LEU A 42 5.80 -6.18 -6.59
CA LEU A 42 5.40 -4.79 -6.35
C LEU A 42 6.37 -4.10 -5.39
N LYS A 43 6.56 -2.80 -5.63
CA LYS A 43 7.28 -1.90 -4.73
C LYS A 43 6.26 -1.16 -3.87
N VAL A 44 6.44 -1.21 -2.56
CA VAL A 44 5.53 -0.61 -1.58
C VAL A 44 6.29 0.19 -0.53
N ALA A 45 5.69 1.27 -0.05
CA ALA A 45 6.24 2.09 1.02
C ALA A 45 5.18 2.25 2.13
N PRO A 46 5.60 2.25 3.41
CA PRO A 46 4.70 2.59 4.50
C PRO A 46 4.48 4.11 4.53
N ASP A 47 3.26 4.53 4.82
CA ASP A 47 2.81 5.93 4.83
C ASP A 47 3.68 6.83 5.72
N HIS A 48 4.12 6.35 6.88
CA HIS A 48 4.99 7.13 7.77
C HIS A 48 6.37 7.48 7.16
N TRP A 49 6.84 6.77 6.13
CA TRP A 49 8.03 7.19 5.38
C TRP A 49 7.69 8.34 4.45
N VAL A 50 6.56 8.23 3.76
CA VAL A 50 6.06 9.26 2.84
C VAL A 50 5.78 10.56 3.56
N ASN A 51 5.11 10.50 4.73
CA ASN A 51 4.83 11.67 5.57
C ASN A 51 6.10 12.35 6.09
N LYS A 52 7.24 11.64 6.10
CA LYS A 52 8.56 12.19 6.46
C LYS A 52 9.35 12.67 5.23
N GLY A 53 8.75 12.66 4.04
CA GLY A 53 9.44 13.02 2.79
C GLY A 53 10.39 11.95 2.26
N ILE A 54 10.38 10.74 2.82
CA ILE A 54 11.27 9.65 2.40
C ILE A 54 10.62 8.93 1.21
N THR A 55 10.91 9.42 0.00
CA THR A 55 10.32 8.90 -1.25
C THR A 55 11.22 7.89 -1.97
N ASN A 56 12.53 7.90 -1.71
CA ASN A 56 13.51 6.99 -2.33
C ASN A 56 13.69 5.66 -1.59
N SER A 57 12.82 5.36 -0.62
CA SER A 57 12.85 4.13 0.17
C SER A 57 11.57 3.33 -0.02
N TYR A 58 11.71 2.04 -0.28
CA TYR A 58 10.59 1.13 -0.50
C TYR A 58 10.97 -0.31 -0.14
N TYR A 59 9.98 -1.18 -0.07
CA TYR A 59 10.16 -2.62 -0.04
C TYR A 59 9.70 -3.20 -1.37
N GLU A 60 10.50 -4.06 -1.95
CA GLU A 60 10.11 -4.89 -3.09
C GLU A 60 9.61 -6.24 -2.58
N ILE A 61 8.35 -6.56 -2.84
CA ILE A 61 7.71 -7.78 -2.33
C ILE A 61 8.22 -8.99 -3.11
N THR A 62 8.71 -9.99 -2.40
CA THR A 62 9.25 -11.22 -3.02
C THR A 62 8.40 -12.44 -2.69
N LYS A 63 7.82 -12.49 -1.49
CA LYS A 63 7.01 -13.62 -1.05
C LYS A 63 5.94 -13.19 -0.08
N VAL A 64 4.73 -13.71 -0.29
CA VAL A 64 3.60 -13.52 0.62
C VAL A 64 3.11 -14.88 1.10
N LYS A 65 2.92 -14.99 2.41
CA LYS A 65 2.29 -16.15 3.07
C LYS A 65 1.09 -15.67 3.87
N LEU A 66 -0.09 -15.66 3.26
CA LEU A 66 -1.34 -15.35 3.93
C LEU A 66 -1.87 -16.57 4.70
N LYS A 67 -2.66 -16.35 5.75
CA LYS A 67 -3.37 -17.42 6.45
C LYS A 67 -4.67 -17.73 5.70
N MET A 68 -4.97 -19.01 5.42
CA MET A 68 -6.21 -19.41 4.71
C MET A 68 -7.49 -18.90 5.39
N LYS A 69 -7.52 -18.85 6.73
CA LYS A 69 -8.70 -18.41 7.48
C LYS A 69 -8.92 -16.90 7.39
N ASP A 70 -7.85 -16.12 7.27
CA ASP A 70 -7.87 -14.66 7.32
C ASP A 70 -6.90 -14.07 6.29
N ILE A 71 -7.43 -13.67 5.14
CA ILE A 71 -6.68 -13.03 4.05
C ILE A 71 -6.08 -11.67 4.50
N THR A 72 -6.62 -11.10 5.58
CA THR A 72 -6.13 -9.88 6.22
C THR A 72 -4.87 -10.08 7.04
N HIS A 73 -4.46 -11.33 7.29
CA HIS A 73 -3.31 -11.67 8.11
C HIS A 73 -2.31 -12.56 7.36
N GLY A 74 -1.02 -12.32 7.62
CA GLY A 74 0.02 -13.16 7.04
C GLY A 74 1.43 -12.75 7.44
N ARG A 75 2.36 -13.21 6.61
CA ARG A 75 3.77 -12.84 6.64
C ARG A 75 4.17 -12.42 5.24
N VAL A 76 4.71 -11.22 5.11
CA VAL A 76 5.22 -10.68 3.85
C VAL A 76 6.74 -10.59 3.95
N PHE A 77 7.44 -10.99 2.91
CA PHE A 77 8.88 -10.89 2.77
C PHE A 77 9.20 -10.01 1.56
N GLY A 78 10.27 -9.24 1.68
CA GLY A 78 10.69 -8.34 0.64
C GLY A 78 12.13 -7.86 0.82
N ILE A 79 12.65 -7.26 -0.23
CA ILE A 79 13.95 -6.61 -0.25
C ILE A 79 13.73 -5.16 0.16
N LYS A 80 14.51 -4.68 1.14
CA LYS A 80 14.41 -3.29 1.60
C LYS A 80 15.37 -2.43 0.80
N VAL A 81 14.84 -1.45 0.08
CA VAL A 81 15.62 -0.38 -0.55
C VAL A 81 15.48 0.86 0.33
N TRP A 82 16.61 1.42 0.75
CA TRP A 82 16.66 2.61 1.59
C TRP A 82 17.49 3.67 0.89
N ASP A 83 16.86 4.80 0.58
CA ASP A 83 17.47 5.92 -0.12
C ASP A 83 18.22 5.48 -1.39
N GLY A 84 17.54 4.68 -2.22
CA GLY A 84 18.10 4.09 -3.44
C GLY A 84 19.09 2.92 -3.22
N LYS A 85 19.53 2.64 -2.00
CA LYS A 85 20.48 1.55 -1.70
C LYS A 85 19.77 0.28 -1.27
N VAL A 86 20.13 -0.85 -1.89
CA VAL A 86 19.63 -2.17 -1.50
C VAL A 86 20.26 -2.56 -0.15
N LEU A 87 19.43 -2.79 0.86
CA LEU A 87 19.88 -3.25 2.17
C LEU A 87 19.92 -4.78 2.24
N ASN A 88 20.68 -5.30 3.21
CA ASN A 88 20.81 -6.72 3.50
C ASN A 88 21.31 -7.57 2.32
N GLU A 89 22.21 -7.03 1.49
CA GLU A 89 22.77 -7.74 0.34
C GLU A 89 21.69 -8.22 -0.66
N GLY A 90 20.53 -7.57 -0.69
CA GLY A 90 19.40 -8.01 -1.53
C GLY A 90 18.68 -9.26 -1.03
N LYS A 91 19.00 -9.76 0.17
CA LYS A 91 18.32 -10.92 0.75
C LYS A 91 16.91 -10.54 1.23
N PRO A 92 15.86 -11.27 0.81
CA PRO A 92 14.50 -11.02 1.29
C PRO A 92 14.40 -11.18 2.81
N LYS A 93 13.88 -10.15 3.48
CA LYS A 93 13.59 -10.18 4.92
C LYS A 93 12.10 -9.98 5.18
N LYS A 94 11.64 -10.46 6.34
CA LYS A 94 10.27 -10.27 6.79
C LYS A 94 10.00 -8.77 6.97
N ILE A 95 8.94 -8.28 6.35
CA ILE A 95 8.49 -6.90 6.48
C ILE A 95 7.72 -6.76 7.80
N GLY A 96 8.20 -5.87 8.67
CA GLY A 96 7.56 -5.51 9.92
C GLY A 96 6.49 -4.43 9.75
N GLY A 97 5.59 -4.29 10.72
CA GLY A 97 4.62 -3.18 10.74
C GLY A 97 3.50 -3.26 9.70
N GLY A 98 3.31 -4.41 9.04
CA GLY A 98 2.28 -4.60 8.01
C GLY A 98 0.85 -4.27 8.45
N TYR A 99 0.53 -4.44 9.74
CA TYR A 99 -0.76 -4.08 10.34
C TYR A 99 -0.79 -2.68 10.95
N LYS A 100 0.38 -2.16 11.35
CA LYS A 100 0.50 -0.91 12.12
C LYS A 100 0.34 0.31 11.23
N TRP A 101 0.93 0.24 10.05
CA TRP A 101 0.98 1.36 9.14
C TRP A 101 0.04 1.17 7.96
N LYS A 102 -0.34 2.29 7.36
CA LYS A 102 -0.92 2.31 6.03
C LYS A 102 0.19 2.08 5.02
N TRP A 103 -0.13 1.39 3.94
CA TRP A 103 0.84 1.05 2.90
C TRP A 103 0.35 1.57 1.55
N MET A 104 1.30 2.02 0.74
CA MET A 104 1.03 2.58 -0.59
C MET A 104 1.97 1.96 -1.61
N LEU A 105 1.56 1.98 -2.87
CA LEU A 105 2.44 1.62 -3.98
C LEU A 105 3.53 2.67 -4.17
N TRP A 106 4.71 2.19 -4.58
CA TRP A 106 5.82 3.00 -5.05
C TRP A 106 5.98 2.77 -6.57
N PRO A 107 6.26 3.80 -7.39
CA PRO A 107 6.55 5.18 -7.03
C PRO A 107 5.31 5.94 -6.54
N ILE A 108 5.50 6.75 -5.50
CA ILE A 108 4.46 7.64 -4.98
C ILE A 108 4.28 8.73 -6.02
N ARG A 109 3.11 8.79 -6.67
CA ARG A 109 2.80 9.85 -7.63
C ARG A 109 2.83 11.19 -6.88
N GLN A 110 3.88 11.97 -7.10
CA GLN A 110 3.89 13.36 -6.68
C GLN A 110 3.02 14.13 -7.66
N TYR A 111 1.79 14.40 -7.27
CA TYR A 111 1.01 15.45 -7.93
C TYR A 111 1.70 16.77 -7.58
N HIS A 112 2.51 17.29 -8.50
CA HIS A 112 2.82 18.72 -8.48
C HIS A 112 1.48 19.45 -8.64
N GLN A 113 1.07 20.18 -7.61
CA GLN A 113 0.00 21.17 -7.70
C GLN A 113 0.55 22.45 -8.31
#